data_AF-A0A077KM52-F1
#
_entry.id   AF-A0A077KM52-F1
#
_cell.length_a   1.000
_cell.length_b   1.000
_cell.length_c   1.000
_cell.angle_alpha   90.00
_cell.angle_beta   90.00
_cell.angle_gamma   90.00
#
_symmetry.space_group_name_H-M   'P 1'
#
loop_
_entity.id
_entity.type
_entity.pdbx_description
1 polymer ?
#
loop_
_entity_poly.entity_id
_entity_poly.type
_entity_poly.pdbx_seq_one_letter_code
_entity_poly.pdbx_strand_id
1 'polypeptide(L)'
;MISKEENILFAAEKLFAEKGFDGTSTREISKAANVNISMISYYFGSKEKLYEKLVEYRMNEGQFFSRDIVERTDLNDWEKIEKIIDQFSNRIRTQKCFYRIMQREQLHTSNPQIIEFLKETKMAFLTMYSRILESGLKSGIFTKNPPIYLFHSTISGTLFYAFNAKEMYKEFLNDTDDEDVFDKKFYTELNKHIKHLLKDLLGYEENK
;
A
#
# COMPACT_ATOMS: atom_id res chain seq x y z
N MET A 1 -22.93 -1.12 8.48
CA MET A 1 -22.92 -2.59 8.61
C MET A 1 -22.35 -3.13 7.31
N ILE A 2 -21.26 -3.91 7.36
CA ILE A 2 -20.63 -4.44 6.13
C ILE A 2 -21.57 -5.42 5.43
N SER A 3 -21.55 -5.44 4.10
CA SER A 3 -22.36 -6.38 3.32
C SER A 3 -21.84 -7.81 3.46
N LYS A 4 -22.64 -8.80 3.07
CA LYS A 4 -22.19 -10.21 3.03
C LYS A 4 -21.05 -10.41 2.05
N GLU A 5 -21.08 -9.69 0.94
CA GLU A 5 -20.01 -9.69 -0.07
C GLU A 5 -18.71 -9.16 0.53
N GLU A 6 -18.76 -8.00 1.20
CA GLU A 6 -17.59 -7.41 1.88
C GLU A 6 -17.05 -8.31 3.00
N ASN A 7 -17.93 -8.96 3.76
CA ASN A 7 -17.51 -9.89 4.79
C ASN A 7 -16.76 -11.11 4.22
N ILE A 8 -17.19 -11.61 3.05
CA ILE A 8 -16.46 -12.67 2.34
C ILE A 8 -15.10 -12.15 1.86
N LEU A 9 -15.03 -10.94 1.30
CA LEU A 9 -13.78 -10.33 0.86
C LEU A 9 -12.77 -10.19 1.99
N PHE A 10 -13.17 -9.67 3.15
CA PHE A 10 -12.26 -9.49 4.29
C PHE A 10 -11.82 -10.81 4.92
N ALA A 11 -12.70 -11.81 4.98
CA ALA A 11 -12.32 -13.15 5.42
C ALA A 11 -11.32 -13.80 4.45
N ALA A 12 -11.54 -13.64 3.14
CA ALA A 12 -10.65 -14.14 2.11
C ALA A 12 -9.28 -13.44 2.17
N GLU A 13 -9.23 -12.12 2.34
CA GLU A 13 -8.00 -11.35 2.48
C GLU A 13 -7.12 -11.88 3.62
N LYS A 14 -7.72 -12.11 4.80
CA LYS A 14 -6.97 -12.63 5.94
C LYS A 14 -6.39 -14.02 5.65
N LEU A 15 -7.20 -14.92 5.12
CA LEU A 15 -6.78 -16.30 4.83
C LEU A 15 -5.72 -16.35 3.71
N PHE A 16 -5.88 -15.57 2.65
CA PHE A 16 -4.89 -15.47 1.57
C PHE A 16 -3.56 -14.88 2.08
N ALA A 17 -3.60 -13.90 2.98
CA ALA A 17 -2.38 -13.34 3.59
C ALA A 17 -1.63 -14.37 4.46
N GLU A 18 -2.37 -15.20 5.21
CA GLU A 18 -1.82 -16.23 6.09
C GLU A 18 -1.31 -17.45 5.31
N LYS A 19 -2.12 -18.00 4.42
CA LYS A 19 -1.90 -19.33 3.78
C LYS A 19 -1.51 -19.26 2.31
N GLY A 20 -1.65 -18.11 1.68
CA GLY A 20 -1.53 -17.95 0.22
C GLY A 20 -2.78 -18.40 -0.52
N PHE A 21 -2.80 -18.14 -1.83
CA PHE A 21 -3.91 -18.48 -2.70
C PHE A 21 -4.16 -20.00 -2.74
N ASP A 22 -3.12 -20.80 -2.98
CA ASP A 22 -3.24 -22.27 -3.10
C ASP A 22 -3.59 -22.93 -1.76
N GLY A 23 -3.03 -22.44 -0.66
CA GLY A 23 -3.28 -22.94 0.70
C GLY A 23 -4.64 -22.58 1.29
N THR A 24 -5.48 -21.84 0.56
CA THR A 24 -6.80 -21.38 1.02
C THR A 24 -7.93 -22.04 0.22
N SER A 25 -8.91 -22.60 0.92
CA SER A 25 -10.13 -23.15 0.31
C SER A 25 -11.36 -22.25 0.47
N THR A 26 -12.31 -22.33 -0.46
CA THR A 26 -13.60 -21.60 -0.36
C THR A 26 -14.41 -22.02 0.87
N ARG A 27 -14.25 -23.26 1.34
CA ARG A 27 -14.90 -23.74 2.57
C ARG A 27 -14.36 -23.08 3.84
N GLU A 28 -13.05 -22.83 3.89
CA GLU A 28 -12.44 -22.08 4.99
C GLU A 28 -12.90 -20.62 4.98
N ILE A 29 -12.94 -20.01 3.79
CA ILE A 29 -13.44 -18.63 3.61
C ILE A 29 -14.89 -18.53 4.07
N SER A 30 -15.77 -19.45 3.67
CA SER A 30 -17.18 -19.40 4.06
C SER A 30 -17.37 -19.56 5.57
N LYS A 31 -16.56 -20.42 6.20
CA LYS A 31 -16.56 -20.60 7.65
C LYS A 31 -16.09 -19.33 8.36
N ALA A 32 -15.00 -18.73 7.91
CA ALA A 32 -14.45 -17.49 8.48
C ALA A 32 -15.40 -16.30 8.32
N ALA A 33 -16.08 -16.19 7.17
CA ALA A 33 -17.09 -15.18 6.90
C ALA A 33 -18.46 -15.47 7.55
N ASN A 34 -18.64 -16.63 8.18
CA ASN A 34 -19.93 -17.08 8.74
C ASN A 34 -21.07 -16.99 7.71
N VAL A 35 -20.86 -17.57 6.53
CA VAL A 35 -21.81 -17.64 5.42
C VAL A 35 -21.94 -19.05 4.86
N ASN A 36 -23.01 -19.31 4.11
CA ASN A 36 -23.12 -20.53 3.33
C ASN A 36 -22.08 -20.50 2.18
N ILE A 37 -21.42 -21.63 1.93
CA ILE A 37 -20.43 -21.76 0.84
C ILE A 37 -21.01 -21.39 -0.53
N SER A 38 -22.32 -21.60 -0.75
CA SER A 38 -23.01 -21.20 -1.99
C SER A 38 -22.97 -19.69 -2.24
N MET A 39 -22.82 -18.87 -1.20
CA MET A 39 -22.71 -17.42 -1.34
C MET A 39 -21.40 -17.01 -2.01
N ILE A 40 -20.32 -17.77 -1.83
CA ILE A 40 -19.05 -17.48 -2.54
C ILE A 40 -19.24 -17.70 -4.04
N SER A 41 -19.86 -18.82 -4.43
CA SER A 41 -20.18 -19.09 -5.84
C SER A 41 -21.16 -18.06 -6.41
N TYR A 42 -22.14 -17.61 -5.61
CA TYR A 42 -23.11 -16.61 -6.04
C TYR A 42 -22.47 -15.24 -6.30
N TYR A 43 -21.67 -14.72 -5.36
CA TYR A 43 -21.08 -13.37 -5.48
C TYR A 43 -19.86 -13.33 -6.40
N PHE A 44 -19.01 -14.36 -6.37
CA PHE A 44 -17.70 -14.32 -7.02
C PHE A 44 -17.54 -15.38 -8.11
N GLY A 45 -18.37 -16.42 -8.14
CA GLY A 45 -18.26 -17.52 -9.10
C GLY A 45 -17.17 -18.54 -8.74
N SER A 46 -15.92 -18.10 -8.57
CA SER A 46 -14.79 -18.98 -8.24
C SER A 46 -13.82 -18.35 -7.22
N LYS A 47 -12.84 -19.14 -6.74
CA LYS A 47 -11.79 -18.66 -5.82
C LYS A 47 -10.88 -17.63 -6.50
N GLU A 48 -10.57 -17.86 -7.77
CA GLU A 48 -9.77 -16.99 -8.64
C GLU A 48 -10.45 -15.63 -8.78
N LYS A 49 -11.74 -15.62 -9.15
CA LYS A 49 -12.52 -14.40 -9.28
C LYS A 49 -12.70 -13.66 -7.95
N LEU A 50 -12.86 -14.39 -6.85
CA LEU A 50 -12.86 -13.78 -5.51
C LEU A 50 -11.53 -13.08 -5.21
N TYR A 51 -10.42 -13.71 -5.58
CA TYR A 51 -9.09 -13.12 -5.41
C TYR A 51 -8.90 -11.87 -6.27
N GLU A 52 -9.26 -11.94 -7.56
CA GLU A 52 -9.25 -10.81 -8.49
C GLU A 52 -10.11 -9.65 -7.95
N LYS A 53 -11.33 -9.94 -7.48
CA LYS A 53 -12.25 -8.94 -6.91
C LYS A 53 -11.73 -8.31 -5.62
N LEU A 54 -11.08 -9.08 -4.76
CA LEU A 54 -10.41 -8.55 -3.56
C LEU A 54 -9.33 -7.54 -3.92
N VAL A 55 -8.53 -7.90 -4.91
CA VAL A 55 -7.40 -7.11 -5.38
C VAL A 55 -7.90 -5.81 -6.06
N GLU A 56 -8.95 -5.91 -6.88
CA GLU A 56 -9.67 -4.77 -7.47
C GLU A 56 -10.28 -3.84 -6.40
N TYR A 57 -11.00 -4.39 -5.42
CA TYR A 57 -11.64 -3.65 -4.33
C TYR A 57 -10.64 -2.75 -3.59
N ARG A 58 -9.51 -3.34 -3.15
CA ARG A 58 -8.46 -2.62 -2.42
C ARG A 58 -7.75 -1.56 -3.26
N MET A 59 -7.71 -1.75 -4.57
CA MET A 59 -7.10 -0.75 -5.45
C MET A 59 -8.00 0.42 -5.76
N ASN A 60 -9.29 0.18 -5.98
CA ASN A 60 -10.23 1.26 -6.18
C ASN A 60 -10.19 2.20 -4.97
N GLU A 61 -10.21 1.66 -3.75
CA GLU A 61 -10.00 2.45 -2.52
C GLU A 61 -8.72 3.30 -2.58
N GLY A 62 -7.63 2.76 -3.12
CA GLY A 62 -6.34 3.44 -3.17
C GLY A 62 -6.15 4.52 -4.23
N GLN A 63 -6.72 4.30 -5.42
CA GLN A 63 -6.54 5.20 -6.56
C GLN A 63 -7.25 6.55 -6.35
N PHE A 64 -8.45 6.54 -5.74
CA PHE A 64 -9.21 7.77 -5.46
C PHE A 64 -8.38 8.77 -4.65
N PHE A 65 -7.76 8.34 -3.55
CA PHE A 65 -7.00 9.25 -2.68
C PHE A 65 -5.77 9.87 -3.36
N SER A 66 -5.09 9.11 -4.21
CA SER A 66 -3.88 9.58 -4.87
C SER A 66 -4.18 10.69 -5.88
N ARG A 67 -5.30 10.56 -6.60
CA ARG A 67 -5.77 11.58 -7.55
C ARG A 67 -6.15 12.87 -6.83
N ASP A 68 -6.91 12.77 -5.74
CA ASP A 68 -7.39 13.93 -4.97
C ASP A 68 -6.22 14.80 -4.47
N ILE A 69 -5.13 14.19 -4.00
CA ILE A 69 -3.95 14.95 -3.50
C ILE A 69 -3.24 15.69 -4.64
N VAL A 70 -3.07 15.05 -5.80
CA VAL A 70 -2.37 15.63 -6.95
C VAL A 70 -3.09 16.88 -7.47
N GLU A 71 -4.42 16.85 -7.44
CA GLU A 71 -5.31 17.91 -7.94
C GLU A 71 -5.48 19.09 -6.96
N ARG A 72 -5.02 18.97 -5.71
CA ARG A 72 -5.05 20.07 -4.73
C ARG A 72 -4.20 21.25 -5.20
N THR A 73 -4.82 22.43 -5.26
CA THR A 73 -4.17 23.69 -5.69
C THR A 73 -3.68 24.54 -4.53
N ASP A 74 -4.13 24.25 -3.30
CA ASP A 74 -3.69 24.88 -2.06
C ASP A 74 -2.42 24.23 -1.48
N LEU A 75 -1.87 23.21 -2.14
CA LEU A 75 -0.65 22.52 -1.74
C LEU A 75 0.43 22.71 -2.80
N ASN A 76 1.65 22.96 -2.35
CA ASN A 76 2.84 22.90 -3.19
C ASN A 76 3.26 21.44 -3.46
N ASP A 77 4.16 21.23 -4.42
CA ASP A 77 4.55 19.89 -4.87
C ASP A 77 5.25 19.06 -3.76
N TRP A 78 5.96 19.71 -2.83
CA TRP A 78 6.53 19.04 -1.66
C TRP A 78 5.44 18.56 -0.68
N GLU A 79 4.48 19.42 -0.36
CA GLU A 79 3.37 19.09 0.54
C GLU A 79 2.50 17.93 -0.02
N LYS A 80 2.36 17.86 -1.35
CA LYS A 80 1.72 16.72 -2.02
C LYS A 80 2.48 15.42 -1.78
N ILE A 81 3.81 15.43 -1.94
CA ILE A 81 4.68 14.27 -1.65
C ILE A 81 4.53 13.83 -0.20
N GLU A 82 4.54 14.77 0.75
CA GLU A 82 4.37 14.45 2.17
C GLU A 82 3.04 13.74 2.44
N LYS A 83 1.94 14.27 1.91
CA LYS A 83 0.61 13.66 2.08
C LYS A 83 0.53 12.28 1.44
N ILE A 84 1.14 12.10 0.26
CA ILE A 84 1.17 10.78 -0.41
C ILE A 84 1.93 9.75 0.46
N ILE A 85 3.06 10.14 1.05
CA ILE A 85 3.83 9.24 1.94
C ILE A 85 3.02 8.89 3.18
N ASP A 86 2.42 9.88 3.84
CA ASP A 86 1.63 9.66 5.05
C ASP A 86 0.45 8.72 4.78
N GLN A 87 -0.24 8.91 3.65
CA GLN A 87 -1.34 8.05 3.23
C GLN A 87 -0.87 6.64 2.87
N PHE A 88 0.22 6.51 2.11
CA PHE A 88 0.72 5.20 1.72
C PHE A 88 1.17 4.39 2.94
N SER A 89 1.91 5.03 3.83
CA SER A 89 2.33 4.47 5.13
C SER A 89 1.14 4.03 5.97
N ASN A 90 0.12 4.90 6.12
CA ASN A 90 -1.09 4.55 6.87
C ASN A 90 -1.85 3.37 6.26
N ARG A 91 -1.89 3.25 4.93
CA ARG A 91 -2.51 2.09 4.27
C ARG A 91 -1.72 0.81 4.50
N ILE A 92 -0.38 0.83 4.44
CA ILE A 92 0.44 -0.33 4.80
C ILE A 92 0.17 -0.74 6.26
N ARG A 93 0.09 0.24 7.16
CA ARG A 93 -0.21 0.03 8.58
C ARG A 93 -1.59 -0.57 8.83
N THR A 94 -2.62 -0.12 8.11
CA THR A 94 -4.02 -0.50 8.39
C THR A 94 -4.52 -1.67 7.53
N GLN A 95 -3.92 -1.92 6.36
CA GLN A 95 -4.29 -2.96 5.40
C GLN A 95 -3.17 -4.02 5.30
N LYS A 96 -2.62 -4.43 6.45
CA LYS A 96 -1.43 -5.31 6.54
C LYS A 96 -1.58 -6.61 5.74
N CYS A 97 -2.78 -7.22 5.77
CA CYS A 97 -3.05 -8.48 5.07
C CYS A 97 -2.96 -8.29 3.55
N PHE A 98 -3.67 -7.32 2.99
CA PHE A 98 -3.57 -6.97 1.57
C PHE A 98 -2.13 -6.70 1.11
N TYR A 99 -1.36 -5.86 1.80
CA TYR A 99 0.01 -5.55 1.36
C TYR A 99 0.97 -6.74 1.47
N ARG A 100 0.74 -7.66 2.42
CA ARG A 100 1.47 -8.94 2.49
C ARG A 100 1.16 -9.83 1.28
N ILE A 101 -0.10 -9.89 0.85
CA ILE A 101 -0.49 -10.59 -0.38
C ILE A 101 0.24 -9.97 -1.57
N MET A 102 0.16 -8.65 -1.74
CA MET A 102 0.77 -7.95 -2.88
C MET A 102 2.28 -8.15 -2.98
N GLN A 103 3.01 -8.15 -1.87
CA GLN A 103 4.45 -8.44 -1.88
C GLN A 103 4.75 -9.88 -2.31
N ARG A 104 3.95 -10.84 -1.86
CA ARG A 104 4.12 -12.25 -2.26
C ARG A 104 3.88 -12.42 -3.76
N GLU A 105 2.82 -11.80 -4.28
CA GLU A 105 2.48 -11.87 -5.70
C GLU A 105 3.55 -11.21 -6.57
N GLN A 106 4.14 -10.09 -6.16
CA GLN A 106 5.22 -9.43 -6.91
C GLN A 106 6.43 -10.33 -7.20
N LEU A 107 6.72 -11.29 -6.33
CA LEU A 107 7.89 -12.17 -6.46
C LEU A 107 7.58 -13.50 -7.17
N HIS A 108 6.34 -13.97 -7.08
CA HIS A 108 6.03 -15.38 -7.38
C HIS A 108 4.79 -15.60 -8.23
N THR A 109 4.00 -14.56 -8.54
CA THR A 109 2.72 -14.77 -9.22
C THR A 109 2.91 -15.25 -10.65
N SER A 110 2.11 -16.24 -11.04
CA SER A 110 1.93 -16.67 -12.43
C SER A 110 0.53 -16.34 -12.95
N ASN A 111 -0.32 -15.67 -12.15
CA ASN A 111 -1.67 -15.29 -12.57
C ASN A 111 -1.58 -14.03 -13.47
N PRO A 112 -1.92 -14.12 -14.77
CA PRO A 112 -1.77 -13.00 -15.70
C PRO A 112 -2.55 -11.74 -15.29
N GLN A 113 -3.72 -11.90 -14.67
CA GLN A 113 -4.53 -10.77 -14.24
C GLN A 113 -3.88 -10.02 -13.08
N ILE A 114 -3.28 -10.75 -12.13
CA ILE A 114 -2.55 -10.17 -11.02
C ILE A 114 -1.25 -9.51 -11.49
N ILE A 115 -0.57 -10.10 -12.48
CA ILE A 115 0.62 -9.49 -13.12
C ILE A 115 0.25 -8.16 -13.75
N GLU A 116 -0.79 -8.12 -14.58
CA GLU A 116 -1.21 -6.89 -15.25
C GLU A 116 -1.66 -5.85 -14.23
N PHE A 117 -2.39 -6.26 -13.21
CA PHE A 117 -2.77 -5.40 -12.09
C PHE A 117 -1.55 -4.79 -11.38
N LEU A 118 -0.54 -5.59 -11.01
CA LEU A 118 0.65 -5.10 -10.31
C LEU A 118 1.42 -4.09 -11.18
N LYS A 119 1.46 -4.35 -12.49
CA LYS A 119 2.04 -3.45 -13.49
C LYS A 119 1.25 -2.15 -13.59
N GLU A 120 -0.07 -2.20 -13.74
CA GLU A 120 -0.94 -1.00 -13.80
C GLU A 120 -0.77 -0.14 -12.54
N THR A 121 -0.77 -0.78 -11.37
CA THR A 121 -0.53 -0.12 -10.07
C THR A 121 0.80 0.64 -10.08
N LYS A 122 1.87 -0.05 -10.48
CA LYS A 122 3.23 0.52 -10.51
C LYS A 122 3.31 1.68 -11.49
N MET A 123 2.73 1.53 -12.68
CA MET A 123 2.71 2.58 -13.69
C MET A 123 1.90 3.80 -13.24
N ALA A 124 0.80 3.60 -12.51
CA ALA A 124 0.02 4.70 -11.93
C ALA A 124 0.85 5.49 -10.89
N PHE A 125 1.57 4.81 -10.00
CA PHE A 125 2.47 5.47 -9.05
C PHE A 125 3.59 6.25 -9.74
N LEU A 126 4.27 5.63 -10.71
CA LEU A 126 5.35 6.29 -11.45
C LEU A 126 4.84 7.53 -12.20
N THR A 127 3.67 7.43 -12.86
CA THR A 127 3.05 8.55 -13.58
C THR A 127 2.68 9.69 -12.64
N MET A 128 2.10 9.36 -11.46
CA MET A 128 1.78 10.35 -10.44
C MET A 128 3.04 11.06 -9.95
N TYR A 129 4.09 10.32 -9.57
CA TYR A 129 5.33 10.93 -9.10
C TYR A 129 5.99 11.78 -10.18
N SER A 130 6.03 11.33 -11.44
CA SER A 130 6.59 12.11 -12.54
C SER A 130 5.89 13.46 -12.67
N ARG A 131 4.55 13.49 -12.61
CA ARG A 131 3.79 14.75 -12.70
C ARG A 131 4.15 15.74 -11.59
N ILE A 132 4.26 15.26 -10.35
CA ILE A 132 4.60 16.11 -9.20
C ILE A 132 6.06 16.60 -9.31
N LEU A 133 6.98 15.72 -9.68
CA LEU A 133 8.39 16.08 -9.86
C LEU A 133 8.58 17.09 -11.00
N GLU A 134 7.93 16.88 -12.15
CA GLU A 134 7.96 17.80 -13.29
C GLU A 134 7.42 19.19 -12.90
N SER A 135 6.29 19.24 -12.19
CA SER A 135 5.72 20.49 -11.68
C SER A 135 6.66 21.19 -10.68
N GLY A 136 7.21 20.44 -9.73
CA GLY A 136 8.08 20.98 -8.69
C GLY A 136 9.43 21.47 -9.23
N LEU A 137 9.97 20.81 -10.25
CA LEU A 137 11.18 21.26 -10.97
C LEU A 137 10.89 22.55 -11.76
N LYS A 138 9.72 22.62 -12.42
CA LYS A 138 9.32 23.80 -13.20
C LYS A 138 9.07 25.03 -12.32
N SER A 139 8.49 24.83 -11.13
CA SER A 139 8.26 25.91 -10.16
C SER A 139 9.52 26.30 -9.37
N GLY A 140 10.60 25.51 -9.47
CA GLY A 140 11.85 25.72 -8.74
C GLY A 140 11.83 25.22 -7.30
N ILE A 141 10.75 24.57 -6.86
CA ILE A 141 10.62 23.95 -5.53
C ILE A 141 11.61 22.78 -5.38
N PHE A 142 11.81 22.01 -6.45
CA PHE A 142 12.82 20.95 -6.50
C PHE A 142 14.02 21.41 -7.33
N THR A 143 15.23 21.13 -6.84
CA THR A 143 16.48 21.49 -7.51
C THR A 143 17.23 20.29 -8.08
N LYS A 144 16.81 19.06 -7.74
CA LYS A 144 17.37 17.81 -8.22
C LYS A 144 16.29 16.93 -8.85
N ASN A 145 16.64 16.23 -9.92
CA ASN A 145 15.75 15.32 -10.64
C ASN A 145 16.28 13.87 -10.58
N PRO A 146 15.97 13.12 -9.51
CA PRO A 146 16.38 11.73 -9.40
C PRO A 146 15.68 10.85 -10.44
N PRO A 147 16.28 9.72 -10.86
CA PRO A 147 15.57 8.75 -11.69
C PRO A 147 14.29 8.27 -11.00
N ILE A 148 13.15 8.37 -11.70
CA ILE A 148 11.82 8.14 -11.11
C ILE A 148 11.66 6.75 -10.47
N TYR A 149 12.30 5.73 -11.05
CA TYR A 149 12.25 4.37 -10.52
C TYR A 149 13.03 4.24 -9.21
N LEU A 150 14.11 5.02 -8.99
CA LEU A 150 14.84 5.07 -7.72
C LEU A 150 14.08 5.88 -6.67
N PHE A 151 13.44 6.98 -7.07
CA PHE A 151 12.55 7.75 -6.21
C PHE A 151 11.42 6.85 -5.65
N HIS A 152 10.71 6.15 -6.53
CA HIS A 152 9.68 5.20 -6.13
C HIS A 152 10.24 4.04 -5.28
N SER A 153 11.40 3.48 -5.66
CA SER A 153 12.02 2.38 -4.90
C SER A 153 12.44 2.82 -3.50
N THR A 154 12.88 4.06 -3.32
CA THR A 154 13.24 4.63 -2.01
C THR A 154 12.01 4.69 -1.10
N ILE A 155 10.86 5.14 -1.62
CA ILE A 155 9.61 5.20 -0.85
C ILE A 155 9.10 3.79 -0.53
N SER A 156 8.81 3.00 -1.57
CA SER A 156 8.18 1.69 -1.42
C SER A 156 9.10 0.71 -0.70
N GLY A 157 10.38 0.67 -1.07
CA GLY A 157 11.37 -0.23 -0.47
C GLY A 157 11.55 0.03 1.02
N THR A 158 11.71 1.30 1.41
CA THR A 158 11.85 1.67 2.84
C THR A 158 10.60 1.32 3.64
N LEU A 159 9.41 1.67 3.13
CA LEU A 159 8.14 1.36 3.80
C LEU A 159 7.94 -0.15 3.99
N PHE A 160 8.17 -0.92 2.93
CA PHE A 160 7.94 -2.36 2.93
C PHE A 160 8.97 -3.12 3.76
N TYR A 161 10.24 -2.73 3.67
CA TYR A 161 11.28 -3.33 4.51
C TYR A 161 11.02 -3.05 5.99
N ALA A 162 10.70 -1.80 6.33
CA ALA A 162 10.36 -1.41 7.70
C ALA A 162 9.11 -2.14 8.21
N PHE A 163 8.07 -2.25 7.40
CA PHE A 163 6.85 -3.00 7.74
C PHE A 163 7.15 -4.48 8.04
N ASN A 164 7.94 -5.13 7.20
CA ASN A 164 8.25 -6.57 7.34
C ASN A 164 9.12 -6.85 8.58
N ALA A 165 10.00 -5.92 8.94
CA ALA A 165 10.92 -6.05 10.07
C ALA A 165 10.41 -5.43 11.38
N LYS A 166 9.19 -4.84 11.40
CA LYS A 166 8.67 -4.06 12.53
C LYS A 166 8.75 -4.80 13.87
N GLU A 167 8.31 -6.06 13.92
CA GLU A 167 8.33 -6.85 15.16
C GLU A 167 9.76 -7.15 15.62
N MET A 168 10.69 -7.41 14.68
CA MET A 168 12.10 -7.60 14.99
C MET A 168 12.74 -6.32 15.54
N TYR A 169 12.34 -5.14 15.04
CA TYR A 169 12.81 -3.87 15.57
C TYR A 169 12.28 -3.60 16.98
N LYS A 170 11.01 -3.95 17.25
CA LYS A 170 10.45 -3.84 18.61
C LYS A 170 11.26 -4.69 19.60
N GLU A 171 11.52 -5.93 19.22
CA GLU A 171 12.34 -6.86 20.01
C GLU A 171 13.76 -6.35 20.20
N PHE A 172 14.44 -5.92 19.12
CA PHE A 172 15.80 -5.40 19.18
C PHE A 172 15.95 -4.16 20.08
N LEU A 173 14.96 -3.27 20.05
CA LEU A 173 14.94 -2.06 20.88
C LEU A 173 14.59 -2.34 22.35
N ASN A 174 14.22 -3.57 22.72
CA ASN A 174 13.63 -3.93 24.00
C ASN A 174 12.46 -2.99 24.36
N ASP A 175 11.66 -2.60 23.36
CA ASP A 175 10.58 -1.64 23.55
C ASP A 175 9.36 -2.37 24.17
N THR A 176 9.05 -2.01 25.42
CA THR A 176 7.98 -2.62 26.22
C THR A 176 6.63 -1.92 26.05
N ASP A 177 6.52 -0.92 25.17
CA ASP A 177 5.27 -0.22 24.91
C ASP A 177 4.19 -1.21 24.40
N ASP A 178 2.92 -0.91 24.68
CA ASP A 178 1.79 -1.63 24.08
C ASP A 178 1.90 -1.64 22.55
N GLU A 179 1.36 -2.68 21.89
CA GLU A 179 1.50 -2.85 20.44
C GLU A 179 1.02 -1.62 19.65
N ASP A 180 -0.12 -1.05 20.02
CA ASP A 180 -0.67 0.14 19.36
C ASP A 180 0.18 1.40 19.57
N VAL A 181 0.80 1.54 20.74
CA VAL A 181 1.68 2.66 21.08
C VAL A 181 2.96 2.58 20.25
N PHE A 182 3.59 1.40 20.24
CA PHE A 182 4.77 1.15 19.42
C PHE A 182 4.47 1.33 17.92
N ASP A 183 3.35 0.79 17.43
CA ASP A 183 2.94 0.88 16.02
C ASP A 183 2.80 2.35 15.59
N LYS A 184 2.13 3.20 16.38
CA LYS A 184 2.00 4.63 16.08
C LYS A 184 3.34 5.36 16.10
N LYS A 185 4.18 5.11 17.11
CA LYS A 185 5.52 5.69 17.24
C LYS A 185 6.41 5.30 16.05
N PHE A 186 6.42 4.01 15.71
CA PHE A 186 7.22 3.44 14.62
C PHE A 186 6.89 4.09 13.27
N TYR A 187 5.62 4.14 12.88
CA TYR A 187 5.23 4.73 11.60
C TYR A 187 5.41 6.26 11.56
N THR A 188 5.32 6.93 12.71
CA THR A 188 5.62 8.37 12.82
C THR A 188 7.09 8.64 12.47
N GLU A 189 8.01 7.89 13.09
CA GLU A 189 9.45 8.04 12.83
C GLU A 189 9.84 7.56 11.44
N LEU A 190 9.21 6.48 10.93
CA LEU A 190 9.40 6.01 9.55
C LEU A 190 9.02 7.07 8.52
N ASN A 191 7.88 7.74 8.69
CA ASN A 191 7.44 8.80 7.76
C ASN A 191 8.39 9.99 7.81
N LYS A 192 8.84 10.40 9.00
CA LYS A 192 9.85 11.47 9.13
C LYS A 192 11.15 11.09 8.41
N HIS A 193 11.63 9.85 8.59
CA HIS A 193 12.83 9.35 7.94
C HIS A 193 12.73 9.39 6.41
N ILE A 194 11.63 8.85 5.85
CA ILE A 194 11.42 8.86 4.40
C ILE A 194 11.37 10.29 3.88
N LYS A 195 10.59 11.18 4.52
CA LYS A 195 10.51 12.59 4.12
C LYS A 195 11.87 13.27 4.14
N HIS A 196 12.69 13.03 5.17
CA HIS A 196 14.04 13.56 5.24
C HIS A 196 14.91 13.12 4.05
N LEU A 197 14.94 11.81 3.73
CA LEU A 197 15.67 11.30 2.57
C LEU A 197 15.20 11.94 1.25
N LEU A 198 13.89 12.14 1.11
CA LEU A 198 13.34 12.71 -0.13
C LEU A 198 13.61 14.21 -0.26
N LYS A 199 13.69 14.98 0.85
CA LYS A 199 14.12 16.38 0.80
C LYS A 199 15.49 16.49 0.13
N ASP A 200 16.44 15.67 0.57
CA ASP A 200 17.80 15.66 0.01
C ASP A 200 17.85 15.17 -1.44
N LEU A 201 17.06 14.15 -1.76
CA LEU A 201 16.98 13.55 -3.09
C LEU A 201 16.39 14.51 -4.13
N LEU A 202 15.43 15.35 -3.73
CA LEU A 202 14.79 16.37 -4.57
C LEU A 202 15.49 17.74 -4.48
N GLY A 203 16.42 17.90 -3.54
CA GLY A 203 17.05 19.17 -3.25
C GLY A 203 16.03 20.24 -2.84
N TYR A 204 15.05 19.85 -2.01
CA TYR A 204 14.07 20.74 -1.43
C TYR A 204 14.67 21.43 -0.19
N GLU A 205 14.68 22.76 -0.19
CA GLU A 205 15.08 23.58 0.96
C GLU A 205 13.83 24.25 1.54
N GLU A 206 13.61 24.04 2.84
CA GLU A 206 12.45 24.59 3.55
C GLU A 206 12.63 26.11 3.69
N ASN A 207 11.78 26.89 3.01
CA ASN A 207 11.76 28.37 2.98
C ASN A 207 12.86 29.05 2.12
N LYS A 208 12.83 28.83 0.81
CA LYS A 208 13.29 29.85 -0.17
C LYS A 208 12.11 30.67 -0.68
#